data_AF-A0A2I1FJZ5-F1
#
_entry.id   AF-A0A2I1FJZ5-F1
#
_cell.length_a   1.000
_cell.length_b   1.000
_cell.length_c   1.000
_cell.angle_alpha   90.00
_cell.angle_beta   90.00
_cell.angle_gamma   90.00
#
_symmetry.space_group_name_H-M   'P 1'
#
loop_
_entity.id
_entity.type
_entity.pdbx_description
1 polymer ?
#
loop_
_entity_poly.entity_id
_entity_poly.type
_entity_poly.pdbx_seq_one_letter_code
_entity_poly.pdbx_strand_id
1 'polypeptide(L)'
;MAPEKMQKYEQTTKWNILWRRIEEKVGSYCCSYRGSLFGAIHRHTWSCLKGQLEKVDTSTRQADLAKWKSNDKVRWWFENLETCIDEEDESLLSQIVAKLFGKNSTKNNAFVIKACVQNMLDPEHVKIEMDEDYIISKLNQYADNELNREDNYSSISSDD
;
A
#
# COMPACT_ATOMS: atom_id res chain seq x y z
N MET A 1 -26.17 -0.69 -22.17
CA MET A 1 -24.77 -1.17 -22.11
C MET A 1 -23.85 0.02 -22.37
N ALA A 2 -23.37 0.67 -21.31
CA ALA A 2 -22.28 1.63 -21.46
C ALA A 2 -20.98 0.82 -21.64
N PRO A 3 -20.14 1.14 -22.64
CA PRO A 3 -18.97 0.32 -22.94
C PRO A 3 -17.98 0.40 -21.77
N GLU A 4 -17.37 -0.72 -21.38
CA GLU A 4 -16.34 -0.85 -20.32
C GLU A 4 -15.25 0.25 -20.38
N LYS A 5 -15.03 0.82 -21.57
CA LYS A 5 -14.14 1.98 -21.80
C LYS A 5 -14.57 3.26 -21.06
N MET A 6 -15.87 3.53 -20.90
CA MET A 6 -16.38 4.68 -20.12
C MET A 6 -16.22 4.46 -18.61
N GLN A 7 -16.39 3.23 -18.14
CA GLN A 7 -16.21 2.87 -16.73
C GLN A 7 -14.74 3.01 -16.30
N LYS A 8 -13.81 2.58 -17.17
CA LYS A 8 -12.37 2.79 -17.00
C LYS A 8 -12.00 4.29 -16.95
N TYR A 9 -12.64 5.12 -17.79
CA TYR A 9 -12.47 6.58 -17.77
C TYR A 9 -13.05 7.23 -16.50
N GLU A 10 -14.20 6.77 -15.99
CA GLU A 10 -14.79 7.25 -14.74
C GLU A 10 -13.98 6.84 -13.51
N GLN A 11 -13.46 5.60 -13.46
CA GLN A 11 -12.52 5.16 -12.44
C GLN A 11 -11.26 6.03 -12.47
N THR A 12 -10.65 6.22 -13.65
CA THR A 12 -9.49 7.11 -13.83
C THR A 12 -9.80 8.54 -13.35
N THR A 13 -11.04 9.01 -13.51
CA THR A 13 -11.48 10.34 -13.05
C THR A 13 -11.67 10.41 -11.54
N LYS A 14 -12.28 9.39 -10.91
CA LYS A 14 -12.41 9.28 -9.44
C LYS A 14 -11.02 9.16 -8.78
N TRP A 15 -10.08 8.46 -9.41
CA TRP A 15 -8.69 8.32 -8.95
C TRP A 15 -7.87 9.57 -9.16
N ASN A 16 -8.01 10.25 -10.31
CA ASN A 16 -7.44 11.58 -10.49
C ASN A 16 -7.99 12.54 -9.44
N ILE A 17 -9.25 12.43 -9.00
CA ILE A 17 -9.82 13.26 -7.92
C ILE A 17 -9.27 12.86 -6.54
N LEU A 18 -9.07 11.56 -6.27
CA LEU A 18 -8.49 11.09 -5.00
C LEU A 18 -7.01 11.44 -4.88
N TRP A 19 -6.24 11.18 -5.93
CA TRP A 19 -4.85 11.59 -6.06
C TRP A 19 -4.73 13.11 -6.04
N ARG A 20 -5.58 13.84 -6.76
CA ARG A 20 -5.64 15.31 -6.71
C ARG A 20 -6.08 15.83 -5.34
N ARG A 21 -6.93 15.14 -4.56
CA ARG A 21 -7.25 15.53 -3.17
C ARG A 21 -6.10 15.26 -2.21
N ILE A 22 -5.33 14.19 -2.44
CA ILE A 22 -4.08 13.92 -1.72
C ILE A 22 -3.04 14.98 -2.12
N GLU A 23 -2.85 15.23 -3.41
CA GLU A 23 -1.99 16.27 -3.96
C GLU A 23 -2.44 17.68 -3.54
N GLU A 24 -3.73 18.02 -3.46
CA GLU A 24 -4.21 19.33 -3.00
C GLU A 24 -3.97 19.52 -1.50
N LYS A 25 -4.05 18.45 -0.69
CA LYS A 25 -3.61 18.48 0.72
C LYS A 25 -2.08 18.49 0.87
N VAL A 26 -1.35 17.99 -0.12
CA VAL A 26 0.13 17.92 -0.18
C VAL A 26 0.73 19.08 -1.03
N GLY A 27 -0.13 19.97 -1.53
CA GLY A 27 0.01 20.69 -2.79
C GLY A 27 0.89 21.92 -2.82
N SER A 28 1.77 22.09 -1.84
CA SER A 28 2.83 23.08 -1.95
C SER A 28 4.23 22.58 -1.56
N TYR A 29 4.42 21.27 -1.30
CA TYR A 29 5.68 20.67 -0.81
C TYR A 29 6.08 19.37 -1.52
N CYS A 30 5.80 19.25 -2.83
CA CYS A 30 5.57 17.97 -3.51
C CYS A 30 6.78 17.02 -3.77
N CYS A 31 8.02 17.34 -3.39
CA CYS A 31 9.13 16.35 -3.41
C CYS A 31 9.67 16.05 -2.01
N SER A 32 9.86 17.10 -1.19
CA SER A 32 10.36 16.96 0.18
C SER A 32 9.35 16.29 1.11
N TYR A 33 8.05 16.57 0.94
CA TYR A 33 7.00 15.91 1.71
C TYR A 33 6.84 14.44 1.32
N ARG A 34 6.93 14.12 0.01
CA ARG A 34 6.90 12.73 -0.48
C ARG A 34 8.05 11.91 0.11
N GLY A 35 9.28 12.42 0.01
CA GLY A 35 10.45 11.77 0.60
C GLY A 35 10.37 11.65 2.12
N SER A 36 9.86 12.68 2.81
CA SER A 36 9.66 12.66 4.26
C SER A 36 8.63 11.62 4.70
N LEU A 37 7.49 11.53 3.99
CA LEU A 37 6.45 10.55 4.24
C LEU A 37 6.96 9.13 3.98
N PHE A 38 7.61 8.90 2.84
CA PHE A 38 8.19 7.60 2.53
C PHE A 38 9.27 7.20 3.55
N GLY A 39 10.14 8.13 3.94
CA GLY A 39 11.11 7.92 5.01
C GLY A 39 10.45 7.60 6.36
N ALA A 40 9.32 8.23 6.69
CA ALA A 40 8.54 7.90 7.87
C ALA A 40 7.92 6.50 7.78
N ILE A 41 7.31 6.15 6.64
CA ILE A 41 6.77 4.81 6.38
C ILE A 41 7.86 3.75 6.52
N HIS A 42 9.02 3.94 5.90
CA HIS A 42 10.16 3.04 6.00
C HIS A 42 10.62 2.86 7.46
N ARG A 43 10.76 3.95 8.22
CA ARG A 43 11.13 3.89 9.65
C ARG A 43 10.11 3.15 10.50
N HIS A 44 8.82 3.44 10.32
CA HIS A 44 7.77 2.78 11.10
C HIS A 44 7.60 1.32 10.72
N THR A 45 7.74 0.97 9.44
CA THR A 45 7.75 -0.42 8.96
C THR A 45 8.85 -1.22 9.67
N TRP A 46 10.09 -0.71 9.70
CA TRP A 46 11.17 -1.39 10.42
C TRP A 46 11.01 -1.39 11.94
N SER A 47 10.37 -0.37 12.51
CA SER A 47 10.01 -0.39 13.92
C SER A 47 9.03 -1.52 14.24
N CYS A 48 8.05 -1.78 13.37
CA CYS A 48 7.06 -2.83 13.57
C CYS A 48 7.63 -4.23 13.26
N LEU A 49 8.52 -4.33 12.28
CA LEU A 49 9.20 -5.58 11.89
C LEU A 49 10.48 -5.86 12.69
N LYS A 50 10.75 -5.08 13.75
CA LYS A 50 11.98 -5.18 14.54
C LYS A 50 12.08 -6.57 15.17
N GLY A 51 13.17 -7.27 14.90
CA GLY A 51 13.40 -8.64 15.40
C GLY A 51 12.71 -9.73 14.58
N GLN A 52 11.83 -9.37 13.64
CA GLN A 52 11.19 -10.30 12.70
C GLN A 52 11.99 -10.45 11.41
N LEU A 53 12.53 -9.33 10.90
CA LEU A 53 13.34 -9.27 9.69
C LEU A 53 14.69 -8.60 9.97
N GLU A 54 15.70 -9.02 9.22
CA GLU A 54 16.96 -8.27 9.13
C GLU A 54 16.70 -6.94 8.41
N LYS A 55 17.24 -5.85 8.96
CA LYS A 55 17.05 -4.51 8.39
C LYS A 55 17.94 -4.34 7.16
N VAL A 56 17.34 -3.91 6.06
CA VAL A 56 18.03 -3.52 4.82
C VAL A 56 17.86 -2.02 4.56
N ASP A 57 18.76 -1.44 3.75
CA ASP A 57 18.68 -0.04 3.33
C ASP A 57 19.19 0.14 1.88
N THR A 58 19.21 1.38 1.40
CA THR A 58 19.54 1.70 0.00
C THR A 58 21.01 1.44 -0.34
N SER A 59 21.86 1.22 0.66
CA SER A 59 23.26 0.80 0.48
C SER A 59 23.41 -0.71 0.35
N THR A 60 22.37 -1.49 0.66
CA THR A 60 22.35 -2.95 0.45
C THR A 60 22.50 -3.27 -1.04
N ARG A 61 23.43 -4.16 -1.38
CA ARG A 61 23.64 -4.56 -2.78
C ARG A 61 22.40 -5.22 -3.34
N GLN A 62 22.12 -4.98 -4.62
CA GLN A 62 20.93 -5.53 -5.28
C GLN A 62 20.81 -7.06 -5.19
N ALA A 63 21.93 -7.80 -5.26
CA ALA A 63 21.92 -9.26 -5.12
C ALA A 63 21.56 -9.71 -3.69
N ASP A 64 22.08 -9.01 -2.68
CA ASP A 64 21.77 -9.28 -1.28
C ASP A 64 20.32 -8.90 -0.95
N LEU A 65 19.83 -7.81 -1.54
CA LEU A 65 18.43 -7.39 -1.44
C LEU A 65 17.48 -8.39 -2.09
N ALA A 66 17.79 -8.87 -3.31
CA ALA A 66 16.99 -9.90 -3.97
C ALA A 66 16.94 -11.19 -3.14
N LYS A 67 18.08 -11.61 -2.58
CA LYS A 67 18.14 -12.74 -1.65
C LYS A 67 17.28 -12.50 -0.40
N TRP A 68 17.39 -11.32 0.20
CA TRP A 68 16.58 -10.94 1.35
C TRP A 68 15.08 -10.98 1.04
N LYS A 69 14.64 -10.40 -0.10
CA LYS A 69 13.24 -10.42 -0.53
C LYS A 69 12.71 -11.82 -0.86
N SER A 70 13.59 -12.71 -1.32
CA SER A 70 13.23 -14.10 -1.60
C SER A 70 13.02 -14.95 -0.34
N ASN A 71 13.35 -14.43 0.85
CA ASN A 71 13.14 -15.10 2.13
C ASN A 71 11.64 -15.30 2.41
N ASP A 72 11.28 -16.49 2.87
CA ASP A 72 9.88 -16.84 3.15
C ASP A 72 9.21 -15.92 4.17
N LYS A 73 9.94 -15.43 5.17
CA LYS A 73 9.40 -14.45 6.12
C LYS A 73 9.07 -13.12 5.47
N VAL A 74 9.91 -12.65 4.53
CA VAL A 74 9.66 -11.40 3.81
C VAL A 74 8.46 -11.56 2.88
N ARG A 75 8.40 -12.67 2.14
CA ARG A 75 7.25 -13.01 1.28
C ARG A 75 5.95 -13.11 2.08
N TRP A 76 6.00 -13.77 3.24
CA TRP A 76 4.85 -13.88 4.13
C TRP A 76 4.34 -12.51 4.55
N TRP A 77 5.22 -11.60 4.99
CA TRP A 77 4.82 -10.24 5.34
C TRP A 77 4.28 -9.44 4.16
N PHE A 78 4.84 -9.61 2.96
CA PHE A 78 4.34 -8.97 1.74
C PHE A 78 2.87 -9.36 1.44
N GLU A 79 2.52 -10.63 1.63
CA GLU A 79 1.18 -11.18 1.36
C GLU A 79 0.18 -10.90 2.50
N ASN A 80 0.66 -10.84 3.75
CA ASN A 80 -0.18 -10.87 4.95
C ASN A 80 -0.17 -9.55 5.75
N LEU A 81 0.03 -8.41 5.08
CA LEU A 81 0.07 -7.09 5.74
C LEU A 81 -1.19 -6.75 6.55
N GLU A 82 -2.35 -7.20 6.08
CA GLU A 82 -3.67 -6.96 6.69
C GLU A 82 -4.08 -8.07 7.66
N THR A 83 -3.31 -9.15 7.73
CA THR A 83 -3.60 -10.29 8.60
C THR A 83 -3.22 -9.95 10.04
N CYS A 84 -4.13 -10.21 10.98
CA CYS A 84 -3.82 -10.20 12.41
C CYS A 84 -3.12 -11.52 12.77
N ILE A 85 -1.97 -11.45 13.45
CA ILE A 85 -1.25 -12.66 13.88
C ILE A 85 -1.99 -13.34 15.03
N ASP A 86 -2.54 -12.55 15.95
CA ASP A 86 -3.33 -12.99 17.10
C ASP A 86 -4.67 -12.23 17.13
N GLU A 87 -5.70 -12.80 17.78
CA GLU A 87 -7.06 -12.24 17.83
C GLU A 87 -7.12 -10.86 18.52
N GLU A 88 -6.16 -10.58 19.40
CA GLU A 88 -6.05 -9.30 20.13
C GLU A 88 -5.10 -8.31 19.44
N ASP A 89 -4.35 -8.74 18.41
CA ASP A 89 -3.33 -7.94 17.76
C ASP A 89 -3.84 -7.20 16.52
N GLU A 90 -3.41 -5.95 16.38
CA GLU A 90 -3.61 -5.20 15.15
C GLU A 90 -2.72 -5.73 14.02
N SER A 91 -3.24 -5.81 12.80
CA SER A 91 -2.42 -6.12 11.61
C SER A 91 -1.21 -5.20 11.49
N LEU A 92 -0.14 -5.65 10.84
CA LEU A 92 1.05 -4.83 10.61
C LEU A 92 0.69 -3.52 9.89
N LEU A 93 -0.23 -3.58 8.91
CA LEU A 93 -0.71 -2.40 8.23
C LEU A 93 -1.39 -1.42 9.20
N SER A 94 -2.29 -1.91 10.05
CA SER A 94 -2.98 -1.08 11.06
C SER A 94 -1.99 -0.42 12.02
N GLN A 95 -0.99 -1.16 12.51
CA GLN A 95 0.03 -0.62 13.41
C GLN A 95 0.84 0.51 12.76
N ILE A 96 1.23 0.35 11.48
CA ILE A 96 1.98 1.36 10.73
C ILE A 96 1.10 2.60 10.47
N VAL A 97 -0.16 2.38 10.08
CA VAL A 97 -1.17 3.45 9.86
C VAL A 97 -1.40 4.25 11.14
N ALA A 98 -1.59 3.58 12.28
CA ALA A 98 -1.79 4.21 13.57
C ALA A 98 -0.57 5.04 14.00
N LYS A 99 0.66 4.55 13.76
CA LYS A 99 1.89 5.30 14.05
C LYS A 99 2.04 6.57 13.20
N LEU A 100 1.56 6.56 11.96
CA LEU A 100 1.70 7.68 11.02
C LEU A 100 0.58 8.71 11.13
N PHE A 101 -0.66 8.26 11.30
CA PHE A 101 -1.84 9.11 11.20
C PHE A 101 -2.71 9.11 12.47
N GLY A 102 -2.40 8.26 13.45
CA GLY A 102 -3.17 8.14 14.69
C GLY A 102 -4.65 7.88 14.42
N LYS A 103 -5.52 8.47 15.26
CA LYS A 103 -6.98 8.33 15.16
C LYS A 103 -7.60 8.96 13.90
N ASN A 104 -6.82 9.72 13.12
CA ASN A 104 -7.28 10.41 11.92
C ASN A 104 -7.00 9.63 10.63
N SER A 105 -6.61 8.36 10.74
CA SER A 105 -6.33 7.51 9.58
C SER A 105 -7.59 7.26 8.75
N THR A 106 -7.47 7.41 7.43
CA THR A 106 -8.52 7.03 6.48
C THR A 106 -8.18 5.74 5.74
N LYS A 107 -9.18 5.12 5.11
CA LYS A 107 -8.98 3.96 4.22
C LYS A 107 -7.95 4.24 3.13
N ASN A 108 -7.94 5.46 2.58
CA ASN A 108 -6.97 5.86 1.57
C ASN A 108 -5.54 5.95 2.14
N ASN A 109 -5.38 6.37 3.39
CA ASN A 109 -4.07 6.34 4.05
C ASN A 109 -3.54 4.90 4.17
N ALA A 110 -4.43 3.95 4.49
CA ALA A 110 -4.06 2.54 4.56
C ALA A 110 -3.63 1.99 3.20
N PHE A 111 -4.33 2.31 2.11
CA PHE A 111 -3.91 1.87 0.77
C PHE A 111 -2.56 2.43 0.33
N VAL A 112 -2.29 3.71 0.60
CA VAL A 112 -0.98 4.32 0.30
C VAL A 112 0.12 3.64 1.11
N ILE A 113 -0.10 3.43 2.41
CA ILE A 113 0.88 2.73 3.26
C ILE A 113 1.09 1.31 2.76
N LYS A 114 0.01 0.57 2.45
CA LYS A 114 0.08 -0.80 1.94
C LYS A 114 0.92 -0.87 0.66
N ALA A 115 0.68 0.02 -0.31
CA ALA A 115 1.46 0.08 -1.54
C ALA A 115 2.94 0.39 -1.28
N CYS A 116 3.24 1.35 -0.39
CA CYS A 116 4.62 1.67 0.00
C CYS A 116 5.33 0.51 0.71
N VAL A 117 4.63 -0.20 1.61
CA VAL A 117 5.18 -1.37 2.29
C VAL A 117 5.42 -2.50 1.30
N GLN A 118 4.46 -2.77 0.43
CA GLN A 118 4.63 -3.77 -0.61
C GLN A 118 5.79 -3.42 -1.55
N ASN A 119 5.99 -2.16 -1.92
CA ASN A 119 7.15 -1.74 -2.71
C ASN A 119 8.48 -2.16 -2.05
N MET A 120 8.58 -2.02 -0.73
CA MET A 120 9.77 -2.41 0.03
C MET A 120 9.96 -3.93 0.13
N LEU A 121 8.87 -4.70 0.19
CA LEU A 121 8.90 -6.14 0.47
C LEU A 121 8.78 -7.03 -0.79
N ASP A 122 8.27 -6.50 -1.90
CA ASP A 122 7.91 -7.29 -3.08
C ASP A 122 9.14 -7.99 -3.68
N PRO A 123 9.15 -9.34 -3.77
CA PRO A 123 10.24 -10.12 -4.32
C PRO A 123 10.51 -9.90 -5.81
N GLU A 124 9.53 -9.45 -6.57
CA GLU A 124 9.66 -9.13 -7.99
C GLU A 124 10.11 -7.68 -8.20
N HIS A 125 9.98 -6.83 -7.18
CA HIS A 125 10.44 -5.45 -7.24
C HIS A 125 11.89 -5.32 -6.75
N VAL A 126 12.74 -4.72 -7.55
CA VAL A 126 14.20 -4.73 -7.30
C VAL A 126 14.63 -3.70 -6.24
N LYS A 127 13.84 -2.64 -6.02
CA LYS A 127 14.21 -1.52 -5.14
C LYS A 127 13.50 -1.62 -3.79
N ILE A 128 14.05 -0.93 -2.80
CA ILE A 128 13.34 -0.57 -1.56
C ILE A 128 13.03 0.93 -1.47
N GLU A 129 13.60 1.70 -2.39
CA GLU A 129 13.27 3.11 -2.58
C GLU A 129 11.88 3.26 -3.15
N MET A 130 11.30 4.44 -3.01
CA MET A 130 10.00 4.76 -3.57
C MET A 130 10.02 4.60 -5.09
N ASP A 131 9.18 3.70 -5.61
CA ASP A 131 8.89 3.57 -7.03
C ASP A 131 7.45 4.01 -7.29
N GLU A 132 7.31 5.17 -7.93
CA GLU A 132 6.00 5.79 -8.17
C GLU A 132 5.12 4.93 -9.08
N ASP A 133 5.70 4.33 -10.12
CA ASP A 133 4.97 3.51 -11.08
C ASP A 133 4.45 2.23 -10.40
N TYR A 134 5.26 1.61 -9.55
CA TYR A 134 4.85 0.48 -8.73
C TYR A 134 3.70 0.85 -7.79
N ILE A 135 3.84 1.96 -7.05
CA ILE A 135 2.83 2.40 -6.08
C ILE A 135 1.50 2.70 -6.78
N ILE A 136 1.54 3.44 -7.89
CA ILE A 136 0.36 3.74 -8.70
C ILE A 136 -0.30 2.46 -9.20
N SER A 137 0.49 1.50 -9.70
CA SER A 137 0.00 0.20 -10.15
C SER A 137 -0.74 -0.56 -9.05
N LYS A 138 -0.15 -0.66 -7.84
CA LYS A 138 -0.80 -1.31 -6.69
C LYS A 138 -2.09 -0.61 -6.26
N LEU A 139 -2.10 0.72 -6.22
CA LEU A 139 -3.29 1.48 -5.87
C LEU A 139 -4.44 1.24 -6.85
N ASN A 140 -4.15 1.18 -8.16
CA ASN A 140 -5.14 0.82 -9.17
C ASN A 140 -5.66 -0.62 -8.98
N GLN A 141 -4.79 -1.57 -8.63
CA GLN A 141 -5.23 -2.94 -8.33
C GLN A 141 -6.17 -2.98 -7.11
N TYR A 142 -5.87 -2.25 -6.04
CA TYR A 142 -6.73 -2.20 -4.86
C TYR A 142 -8.09 -1.57 -5.16
N ALA A 143 -8.08 -0.52 -5.97
CA ALA A 143 -9.29 0.14 -6.45
C ALA A 143 -10.23 -0.80 -7.20
N ASP A 144 -9.69 -1.54 -8.17
CA ASP A 144 -10.46 -2.45 -9.00
C ASP A 144 -11.02 -3.60 -8.16
N ASN A 145 -10.23 -4.13 -7.22
CA ASN A 145 -10.66 -5.18 -6.29
C ASN A 145 -11.81 -4.73 -5.38
N GLU A 146 -11.80 -3.49 -4.91
CA GLU A 146 -12.88 -2.94 -4.08
C GLU A 146 -14.18 -2.80 -4.86
N LEU A 147 -14.13 -2.30 -6.10
CA LEU A 147 -15.32 -2.17 -6.95
C LEU A 147 -15.93 -3.52 -7.29
N ASN A 148 -15.09 -4.49 -7.65
CA ASN A 148 -15.53 -5.86 -7.92
C ASN A 148 -16.15 -6.53 -6.68
N ARG A 149 -15.71 -6.15 -5.47
CA ARG A 149 -16.27 -6.68 -4.22
C ARG A 149 -17.66 -6.11 -3.96
N GLU A 150 -17.87 -4.81 -4.18
CA GLU A 150 -19.17 -4.15 -4.02
C GLU A 150 -20.22 -4.69 -5.02
N ASP A 151 -19.85 -4.89 -6.29
CA ASP A 151 -20.75 -5.43 -7.32
C ASP A 151 -21.18 -6.89 -7.04
N ASN A 152 -20.33 -7.68 -6.37
CA ASN A 152 -20.62 -9.06 -6.02
C ASN A 152 -21.63 -9.18 -4.86
N TYR A 153 -21.65 -8.23 -3.92
CA TYR A 153 -22.66 -8.18 -2.86
C TYR A 153 -24.02 -7.68 -3.37
N SER A 154 -24.06 -6.81 -4.38
CA SER A 154 -25.30 -6.36 -5.00
C SER A 154 -26.02 -7.43 -5.84
N SER A 155 -25.32 -8.51 -6.21
CA SER A 155 -25.89 -9.61 -6.99
C SER A 155 -26.55 -10.71 -6.14
N ILE A 156 -26.50 -10.63 -4.80
CA ILE A 156 -27.05 -11.64 -3.87
C ILE A 156 -28.43 -11.23 -3.32
N SER A 157 -29.00 -10.10 -3.73
CA SER A 157 -30.35 -9.66 -3.33
C SER A 157 -31.37 -9.86 -4.45
N SER A 158 -31.73 -11.11 -4.71
CA SER A 158 -33.00 -11.47 -5.38
C SER A 158 -33.44 -12.84 -4.90
N ASP A 159 -34.15 -12.88 -3.78
CA ASP A 159 -35.20 -13.85 -3.50
C ASP A 159 -36.05 -13.33 -2.32
N ASP A 160 -37.17 -12.69 -2.66
CA ASP A 160 -38.47 -12.83 -2.00
C ASP A 160 -39.58 -12.41 -2.99
#